data_AF-F5RDA6-F1
#
_entry.id   AF-F5RDA6-F1
#
_cell.length_a   1.000
_cell.length_b   1.000
_cell.length_c   1.000
_cell.angle_alpha   90.00
_cell.angle_beta   90.00
_cell.angle_gamma   90.00
#
_symmetry.space_group_name_H-M   'P 1'
#
loop_
_entity.id
_entity.type
_entity.pdbx_description
1 polymer ?
#
loop_
_entity_poly.entity_id
_entity_poly.type
_entity_poly.pdbx_seq_one_letter_code
_entity_poly.pdbx_strand_id
1 'polypeptide(L)' 'MNKELMDLLKAQFSLRMQKATQQLTNTSQLKNVRRDIARVRTLLEQKASAK' A
#
# COMPACT_ATOMS: atom_id res chain seq x y z
N MET A 1 12.59 -1.90 7.23
CA MET A 1 11.86 -1.41 6.03
C MET A 1 10.83 -2.41 5.50
N ASN A 2 11.06 -3.74 5.55
CA ASN A 2 10.06 -4.71 5.08
C ASN A 2 8.74 -4.72 5.88
N LYS A 3 8.76 -4.31 7.15
CA LYS A 3 7.56 -4.26 8.00
C LYS A 3 6.53 -3.24 7.49
N GLU A 4 6.99 -2.07 7.07
CA GLU A 4 6.12 -0.99 6.58
C GLU A 4 5.42 -1.37 5.27
N LEU A 5 6.14 -2.04 4.35
CA LEU A 5 5.54 -2.60 3.14
C LEU A 5 4.49 -3.68 3.47
N MET A 6 4.76 -4.54 4.45
CA MET A 6 3.81 -5.58 4.89
C MET A 6 2.56 -4.97 5.53
N ASP A 7 2.71 -3.90 6.31
CA ASP A 7 1.58 -3.22 6.94
C ASP A 7 0.71 -2.50 5.90
N LEU A 8 1.32 -1.87 4.89
CA LEU A 8 0.60 -1.28 3.76
C LEU A 8 -0.13 -2.33 2.91
N LEU A 9 0.45 -3.51 2.70
CA LEU A 9 -0.20 -4.62 1.99
C LEU A 9 -1.40 -5.18 2.77
N LYS A 10 -1.29 -5.30 4.10
CA LYS A 10 -2.43 -5.66 4.97
C LYS A 10 -3.54 -4.61 4.88
N ALA A 11 -3.20 -3.33 4.94
CA ALA A 11 -4.18 -2.24 4.78
C ALA A 11 -4.86 -2.30 3.40
N GLN A 12 -4.09 -2.56 2.33
CA GLN A 12 -4.62 -2.75 0.99
C GLN A 12 -5.60 -3.93 0.91
N PHE A 13 -5.28 -5.05 1.55
CA PHE A 13 -6.14 -6.23 1.61
C PHE A 13 -7.47 -5.92 2.32
N SER A 14 -7.42 -5.30 3.50
CA SER A 14 -8.60 -4.89 4.25
C SER A 14 -9.49 -3.93 3.44
N LEU A 15 -8.90 -2.94 2.76
CA LEU A 15 -9.65 -2.01 1.90
C LEU A 15 -10.28 -2.70 0.68
N ARG A 16 -9.60 -3.70 0.10
CA ARG A 16 -10.18 -4.51 -0.98
C ARG A 16 -11.34 -5.36 -0.52
N MET A 17 -11.27 -5.93 0.69
CA MET A 17 -12.39 -6.67 1.27
C MET A 17 -13.58 -5.77 1.58
N GLN A 18 -13.35 -4.60 2.19
CA GLN A 18 -14.42 -3.61 2.41
C GLN A 18 -15.05 -3.13 1.09
N LYS A 19 -14.26 -3.03 0.02
CA LYS A 19 -14.80 -2.72 -1.32
C LYS A 19 -15.68 -3.86 -1.84
N ALA A 20 -15.26 -5.11 -1.66
CA ALA A 20 -16.01 -6.28 -2.12
C ALA A 20 -17.35 -6.43 -1.38
N THR A 21 -17.40 -6.10 -0.09
CA THR A 21 -18.64 -6.09 0.70
C THR A 21 -19.51 -4.86 0.48
N GLN A 22 -19.12 -3.94 -0.42
CA GLN A 22 -19.79 -2.65 -0.67
C GLN A 22 -19.88 -1.73 0.57
N GLN A 23 -19.08 -1.98 1.61
CA GLN A 23 -19.04 -1.18 2.84
C GLN A 23 -18.00 -0.05 2.78
N LEU A 24 -17.22 0.03 1.69
CA LEU A 24 -16.19 1.04 1.54
C LEU A 24 -16.80 2.40 1.14
N THR A 25 -16.88 3.31 2.11
CA THR A 25 -17.36 4.68 1.92
C THR A 25 -16.37 5.57 1.18
N ASN A 26 -15.05 5.35 1.36
CA ASN A 26 -14.01 6.18 0.76
C ASN A 26 -13.09 5.39 -0.19
N THR A 27 -13.42 5.39 -1.48
CA THR A 27 -12.64 4.71 -2.53
C THR A 27 -11.28 5.38 -2.81
N SER A 28 -11.09 6.65 -2.41
CA SER A 28 -9.81 7.35 -2.59
C SER A 28 -8.68 6.74 -1.76
N GLN A 29 -9.01 6.14 -0.60
CA GLN A 29 -8.01 5.47 0.25
C GLN A 29 -7.32 4.31 -0.47
N LEU A 30 -8.05 3.59 -1.34
CA LEU A 30 -7.49 2.53 -2.17
C LEU A 30 -6.46 3.04 -3.18
N LYS A 31 -6.63 4.29 -3.66
CA LYS A 31 -5.65 4.95 -4.54
C LYS A 31 -4.43 5.43 -3.75
N ASN A 32 -4.64 5.93 -2.54
CA ASN A 32 -3.57 6.43 -1.67
C ASN A 32 -2.64 5.29 -1.23
N VAL A 33 -3.22 4.20 -0.68
CA VAL A 33 -2.44 3.03 -0.24
C VAL A 33 -1.63 2.42 -1.39
N ARG A 34 -2.18 2.36 -2.62
CA ARG A 34 -1.41 1.89 -3.80
C ARG A 34 -0.21 2.78 -4.10
N ARG A 35 -0.33 4.10 -3.95
CA ARG A 35 0.79 5.04 -4.17
C ARG A 35 1.81 4.97 -3.05
N ASP A 36 1.38 4.77 -1.80
CA ASP A 36 2.28 4.57 -0.68
C ASP A 36 3.15 3.32 -0.88
N ILE A 37 2.53 2.20 -1.28
CA ILE A 37 3.25 0.97 -1.64
C ILE A 37 4.28 1.24 -2.75
N ALA A 38 3.90 1.96 -3.81
CA ALA A 38 4.81 2.30 -4.89
C ALA A 38 6.01 3.13 -4.40
N ARG A 39 5.77 4.17 -3.58
CA ARG A 39 6.84 5.00 -2.99
C ARG A 39 7.81 4.18 -2.15
N VAL A 40 7.31 3.28 -1.30
CA VAL A 40 8.16 2.41 -0.47
C VAL A 40 9.00 1.48 -1.35
N ARG A 41 8.42 0.89 -2.41
CA ARG A 41 9.17 0.06 -3.36
C ARG A 41 10.26 0.85 -4.07
N THR A 42 9.97 2.08 -4.51
CA THR A 42 10.98 2.96 -5.12
C THR A 42 12.10 3.32 -4.16
N LEU A 43 11.79 3.64 -2.90
CA LEU A 43 12.80 3.91 -1.87
C LEU A 43 13.69 2.70 -1.58
N LEU A 44 13.12 1.50 -1.56
CA LEU A 44 13.89 0.26 -1.42
C LEU A 44 14.86 0.07 -2.59
N GLU A 45 14.40 0.30 -3.82
CA GLU A 45 15.22 0.23 -5.03
C GLU A 45 16.33 1.30 -5.05
N GLN A 46 16.00 2.54 -4.66
CA GLN A 46 16.98 3.63 -4.53
C GLN A 46 18.06 3.29 -3.51
N LYS A 47 17.68 2.68 -2.37
CA LYS A 47 18.66 2.23 -1.37
C LYS A 47 19.50 1.04 -1.83
N ALA A 48 18.94 0.17 -2.66
CA ALA A 48 19.66 -0.97 -3.23
C ALA A 48 20.64 -0.55 -4.33
N SER A 49 20.26 0.44 -5.16
CA SER A 49 21.08 0.97 -6.26
C SER A 49 22.10 2.02 -5.84
N ALA A 50 21.90 2.71 -4.71
CA ALA A 50 22.87 3.62 -4.12
C ALA A 50 24.00 2.90 -3.35
N LYS A 51 24.05 1.57 -3.40
CA LYS A 51 25.09 0.73 -2.82
C LYS A 51 25.99 0.19 -3.93
#